data_AF-W7X6Y0-F1
#
_entry.id   AF-W7X6Y0-F1
#
_cell.length_a   1.000
_cell.length_b   1.000
_cell.length_c   1.000
_cell.angle_alpha   90.00
_cell.angle_beta   90.00
_cell.angle_gamma   90.00
#
_symmetry.space_group_name_H-M   'P 1'
#
loop_
_entity.id
_entity.type
_entity.pdbx_description
1 polymer ?
#
loop_
_entity_poly.entity_id
_entity_poly.type
_entity_poly.pdbx_seq_one_letter_code
_entity_poly.pdbx_strand_id
1 'polypeptide(L)'
;MLHLSQNSIGAQGAKDLATGIAQCKNITNLMLDLQGNSIGAQGAKYLATGISLCKNITNLTLDLQGNSIGDVGAKHLSTVIEQCKNITSLTLDLWDNSIGDKGVKDLATGIAQCENITSLKLDLSFNSIGAQGAKDLATGIAQCKNITNLMLDLQGNSIGDEGAKDLALGIEQCKNITSLTLDLWRNSIGDQGSKDLATGIEQCKNITCLTLYLQRNSIYAYGVKFLATAIAQCKNITSLTLHLSRNSIGDQGAKYLDTGIEQCKNITSLMLDLSDNSIDAQGAKDLAKGISQCKNITNLMLDLQQNSIGDEGAKDLATGIAQSKNITCLTLDLWRNSIGDQGSKYLATGIEQCKNITSLTLHLQGNSIGDEGAKDLATGIAQCKNITNLTLDLSGNSIGAQGAKDLATGISQRKNITSLTLHLQRNSIGDEGAKDLATTIVQCKNITSLTLDLLLNNIDAQNIKNLRTAIALCENITSLKLHL
;
A
#
# COMPACT_ATOMS: atom_id res chain seq x y z
N MET A 1 0.48 26.03 10.42
CA MET A 1 1.22 25.02 9.65
C MET A 1 2.57 25.60 9.31
N LEU A 2 3.65 24.92 9.69
CA LEU A 2 5.03 25.30 9.35
C LEU A 2 5.72 24.07 8.76
N HIS A 3 6.29 24.22 7.55
CA HIS A 3 7.09 23.21 6.88
C HIS A 3 8.53 23.68 6.83
N LEU A 4 9.39 23.01 7.60
CA LEU A 4 10.80 23.37 7.75
C LEU A 4 11.70 22.12 7.69
N SER A 5 11.28 21.08 6.97
CA SER A 5 12.09 19.87 6.77
C SER A 5 13.45 20.17 6.14
N GLN A 6 14.49 19.45 6.57
CA GLN A 6 15.84 19.47 6.00
C GLN A 6 16.53 20.86 6.06
N ASN A 7 16.33 21.65 7.13
CA ASN A 7 16.87 23.01 7.28
C ASN A 7 18.01 23.15 8.32
N SER A 8 18.51 22.05 8.89
CA SER A 8 19.57 22.08 9.92
C SER A 8 19.26 23.00 11.12
N ILE A 9 18.00 23.07 11.55
CA ILE A 9 17.52 23.97 12.62
C ILE A 9 18.26 23.75 13.96
N GLY A 10 18.55 22.49 14.28
CA GLY A 10 19.19 22.10 15.55
C GLY A 10 18.37 22.46 16.80
N ALA A 11 18.93 22.21 17.97
CA ALA A 11 18.25 22.46 19.24
C ALA A 11 17.95 23.95 19.49
N GLN A 12 18.84 24.85 19.07
CA GLN A 12 18.65 26.29 19.30
C GLN A 12 17.57 26.88 18.40
N GLY A 13 17.53 26.53 17.11
CA GLY A 13 16.42 26.96 16.25
C GLY A 13 15.07 26.38 16.72
N ALA A 14 15.06 25.15 17.25
CA ALA A 14 13.87 24.56 17.86
C ALA A 14 13.40 25.35 19.10
N LYS A 15 14.33 25.93 19.86
CA LYS A 15 14.03 26.83 20.99
C LYS A 15 13.38 28.13 20.55
N ASP A 16 13.92 28.74 19.51
CA ASP A 16 13.41 30.01 19.00
C ASP A 16 12.01 29.81 18.39
N LEU A 17 11.82 28.70 17.66
CA LEU A 17 10.51 28.28 17.18
C LEU A 17 9.51 28.04 18.32
N ALA A 18 9.91 27.28 19.35
CA ALA A 18 9.07 27.01 20.51
C ALA A 18 8.64 28.29 21.23
N THR A 19 9.55 29.28 21.30
CA THR A 19 9.27 30.59 21.88
C THR A 19 8.21 31.34 21.08
N GLY A 20 8.27 31.28 19.75
CA GLY A 20 7.23 31.84 18.88
C GLY A 20 5.89 31.14 19.03
N ILE A 21 5.87 29.80 19.05
CA ILE A 21 4.65 29.01 19.22
C ILE A 21 3.97 29.32 20.55
N ALA A 22 4.72 29.48 21.64
CA ALA A 22 4.20 29.80 22.96
C ALA A 22 3.38 31.10 23.03
N GLN A 23 3.58 32.01 22.06
CA GLN A 23 2.82 33.26 21.97
C GLN A 23 1.42 33.05 21.36
N CYS A 24 1.20 31.96 20.64
CA CYS A 24 -0.04 31.62 19.94
C CYS A 24 -1.07 30.93 20.84
N LYS A 25 -1.46 31.55 21.96
CA LYS A 25 -2.30 30.93 23.03
C LYS A 25 -3.68 30.41 22.58
N ASN A 26 -4.20 30.92 21.47
CA ASN A 26 -5.52 30.55 20.93
C ASN A 26 -5.45 29.50 19.81
N ILE A 27 -4.27 28.96 19.52
CA ILE A 27 -4.12 27.94 18.47
C ILE A 27 -4.85 26.65 18.87
N THR A 28 -5.69 26.15 17.96
CA THR A 28 -6.40 24.87 18.11
C THR A 28 -5.81 23.79 17.21
N ASN A 29 -5.19 24.18 16.10
CA ASN A 29 -4.53 23.28 15.16
C ASN A 29 -3.07 23.67 14.98
N LEU A 30 -2.17 22.81 15.44
CA LEU A 30 -0.73 22.99 15.29
C LEU A 30 -0.17 21.86 14.43
N MET A 31 0.40 22.22 13.27
CA MET A 31 1.17 21.33 12.42
C MET A 31 2.58 21.88 12.25
N LEU A 32 3.57 21.10 12.70
CA LEU A 32 4.99 21.37 12.54
C LEU A 32 5.64 20.20 11.81
N ASP A 33 6.21 20.49 10.66
CA ASP A 33 7.09 19.58 9.93
C ASP A 33 8.53 20.05 10.10
N LEU A 34 9.30 19.23 10.82
CA LEU A 34 10.67 19.46 11.23
C LEU A 34 11.56 18.24 10.91
N GLN A 35 11.18 17.41 9.93
CA GLN A 35 11.95 16.25 9.49
C GLN A 35 13.43 16.63 9.22
N GLY A 36 14.38 15.80 9.66
CA GLY A 36 15.79 15.90 9.26
C GLY A 36 16.49 17.19 9.69
N ASN A 37 16.26 17.65 10.93
CA ASN A 37 16.77 18.94 11.41
C ASN A 37 17.79 18.84 12.56
N SER A 38 18.21 17.62 12.92
CA SER A 38 19.15 17.39 14.03
C SER A 38 18.72 18.06 15.35
N ILE A 39 17.41 18.06 15.63
CA ILE A 39 16.81 18.72 16.81
C ILE A 39 17.34 18.12 18.12
N GLY A 40 17.50 16.80 18.18
CA GLY A 40 17.96 16.07 19.35
C GLY A 40 17.03 16.19 20.56
N ALA A 41 17.38 15.50 21.65
CA ALA A 41 16.59 15.52 22.89
C ALA A 41 16.38 16.93 23.47
N GLN A 42 17.39 17.80 23.36
CA GLN A 42 17.33 19.15 23.90
C GLN A 42 16.40 20.06 23.08
N GLY A 43 16.39 19.94 21.75
CA GLY A 43 15.43 20.63 20.91
C GLY A 43 14.00 20.14 21.15
N ALA A 44 13.82 18.82 21.30
CA ALA A 44 12.54 18.21 21.66
C ALA A 44 11.99 18.77 22.97
N LYS A 45 12.86 18.96 23.98
CA LYS A 45 12.51 19.62 25.25
C LYS A 45 12.00 21.04 25.06
N TYR A 46 12.65 21.83 24.21
CA TYR A 46 12.22 23.20 23.97
C TYR A 46 10.89 23.26 23.24
N LEU A 47 10.73 22.49 22.17
CA LEU A 47 9.45 22.33 21.47
C LEU A 47 8.35 21.91 22.45
N ALA A 48 8.65 20.92 23.29
CA ALA A 48 7.73 20.44 24.29
C ALA A 48 7.26 21.56 25.23
N THR A 49 8.20 22.32 25.75
CA THR A 49 7.90 23.44 26.65
C THR A 49 7.08 24.54 25.97
N GLY A 50 7.37 24.86 24.70
CA GLY A 50 6.64 25.90 23.96
C GLY A 50 5.22 25.49 23.61
N ILE A 51 5.03 24.27 23.11
CA ILE A 51 3.72 23.74 22.70
C ILE A 51 2.81 23.58 23.92
N SER A 52 3.34 23.18 25.07
CA SER A 52 2.54 22.95 26.26
C SER A 52 1.86 24.21 26.81
N LEU A 53 2.30 25.41 26.40
CA LEU A 53 1.66 26.68 26.73
C LEU A 53 0.39 26.95 25.91
N CYS A 54 0.18 26.22 24.81
CA CYS A 54 -0.97 26.31 23.94
C CYS A 54 -2.08 25.33 24.38
N LYS A 55 -2.85 25.71 25.41
CA LYS A 55 -3.85 24.82 26.06
C LYS A 55 -5.09 24.51 25.22
N ASN A 56 -5.32 25.24 24.14
CA ASN A 56 -6.50 25.10 23.28
C ASN A 56 -6.29 24.13 22.10
N ILE A 57 -5.12 23.49 22.00
CA ILE A 57 -4.83 22.54 20.92
C ILE A 57 -5.78 21.35 21.00
N THR A 58 -6.50 21.11 19.90
CA THR A 58 -7.33 19.93 19.66
C THR A 58 -6.73 19.03 18.59
N ASN A 59 -5.98 19.60 17.65
CA ASN A 59 -5.25 18.87 16.60
C ASN A 59 -3.76 19.18 16.69
N LEU A 60 -2.95 18.16 16.99
CA LEU A 60 -1.50 18.27 17.07
C LEU A 60 -0.86 17.34 16.05
N THR A 61 -0.12 17.90 15.10
CA THR A 61 0.72 17.17 14.15
C THR A 61 2.17 17.61 14.34
N LEU A 62 3.02 16.67 14.76
CA LEU A 62 4.46 16.86 14.89
C LEU A 62 5.16 15.82 14.03
N ASP A 63 5.81 16.29 12.97
CA ASP A 63 6.74 15.49 12.20
C ASP A 63 8.17 15.83 12.63
N LEU A 64 8.78 14.87 13.32
CA LEU A 64 10.13 14.93 13.88
C LEU A 64 10.99 13.79 13.33
N GLN A 65 10.65 13.25 12.16
CA GLN A 65 11.39 12.16 11.52
C GLN A 65 12.89 12.48 11.41
N GLY A 66 13.76 11.51 11.72
CA GLY A 66 15.21 11.64 11.48
C GLY A 66 15.90 12.76 12.28
N ASN A 67 15.54 12.95 13.56
CA ASN A 67 16.05 14.06 14.39
C ASN A 67 16.90 13.63 15.60
N SER A 68 17.20 12.34 15.73
CA SER A 68 17.97 11.79 16.86
C SER A 68 17.39 12.18 18.23
N ILE A 69 16.06 12.18 18.35
CA ILE A 69 15.33 12.63 19.55
C ILE A 69 15.68 11.76 20.77
N GLY A 70 15.78 10.45 20.59
CA GLY A 70 16.08 9.46 21.63
C GLY A 70 15.06 9.40 22.78
N ASP A 71 15.29 8.52 23.74
CA ASP A 71 14.39 8.31 24.88
C ASP A 71 14.15 9.58 25.71
N VAL A 72 15.20 10.38 25.92
CA VAL A 72 15.11 11.63 26.70
C VAL A 72 14.23 12.65 25.99
N GLY A 73 14.36 12.76 24.66
CA GLY A 73 13.50 13.64 23.87
C GLY A 73 12.06 13.14 23.84
N ALA A 74 11.85 11.84 23.67
CA ALA A 74 10.53 11.20 23.71
C ALA A 74 9.81 11.47 25.04
N LYS A 75 10.54 11.38 26.16
CA LYS A 75 10.04 11.77 27.48
C LYS A 75 9.60 13.22 27.54
N HIS A 76 10.33 14.14 26.92
CA HIS A 76 9.90 15.53 26.89
C HIS A 76 8.65 15.72 26.03
N LEU A 77 8.56 15.06 24.88
CA LEU A 77 7.35 15.08 24.05
C LEU A 77 6.13 14.53 24.78
N SER A 78 6.29 13.48 25.60
CA SER A 78 5.18 12.93 26.37
C SER A 78 4.57 13.94 27.35
N THR A 79 5.39 14.82 27.93
CA THR A 79 4.89 15.89 28.80
C THR A 79 4.01 16.92 28.08
N VAL A 80 4.17 17.11 26.76
CA VAL A 80 3.22 17.92 25.98
C VAL A 80 1.90 17.22 25.84
N ILE A 81 1.96 15.95 25.43
CA ILE A 81 0.78 15.14 25.15
C ILE A 81 -0.10 15.11 26.40
N GLU A 82 0.50 14.88 27.58
CA GLU A 82 -0.18 14.93 28.88
C GLU A 82 -0.84 16.29 29.17
N GLN A 83 -0.19 17.40 28.80
CA GLN A 83 -0.66 18.74 29.14
C GLN A 83 -1.71 19.30 28.18
N CYS A 84 -1.83 18.75 26.97
CA CYS A 84 -2.78 19.16 25.95
C CYS A 84 -4.07 18.31 26.04
N LYS A 85 -4.81 18.46 27.15
CA LYS A 85 -6.00 17.63 27.49
C LYS A 85 -7.18 17.70 26.49
N ASN A 86 -7.18 18.71 25.62
CA ASN A 86 -8.23 18.92 24.63
C ASN A 86 -7.94 18.22 23.29
N ILE A 87 -6.83 17.49 23.18
CA ILE A 87 -6.47 16.77 21.95
C ILE A 87 -7.55 15.75 21.59
N THR A 88 -8.11 15.93 20.40
CA THR A 88 -8.99 14.99 19.71
C THR A 88 -8.26 14.25 18.60
N SER A 89 -7.24 14.88 18.00
CA SER A 89 -6.38 14.29 16.97
C SER A 89 -4.90 14.50 17.29
N LEU A 90 -4.16 13.40 17.41
CA LEU A 90 -2.71 13.40 17.55
C LEU A 90 -2.08 12.68 16.36
N THR A 91 -1.16 13.36 15.68
CA THR A 91 -0.22 12.77 14.73
C THR A 91 1.19 13.06 15.21
N LEU A 92 1.94 12.00 15.50
CA LEU A 92 3.32 12.09 15.94
C LEU A 92 4.17 11.17 15.06
N ASP A 93 5.03 11.77 14.24
CA ASP A 93 5.99 11.05 13.41
C ASP A 93 7.38 11.13 14.03
N LEU A 94 7.88 9.97 14.44
CA LEU A 94 9.16 9.75 15.09
C LEU A 94 9.96 8.66 14.37
N TRP A 95 9.74 8.45 13.07
CA TRP A 95 10.55 7.54 12.26
C TRP A 95 12.04 7.86 12.41
N ASP A 96 12.85 6.81 12.58
CA ASP A 96 14.33 6.88 12.75
C ASP A 96 14.80 7.93 13.76
N ASN A 97 14.45 7.75 15.03
CA ASN A 97 14.80 8.68 16.10
C ASN A 97 15.58 8.06 17.26
N SER A 98 16.04 6.81 17.10
CA SER A 98 16.79 6.08 18.14
C SER A 98 16.04 5.99 19.48
N ILE A 99 14.72 5.84 19.44
CA ILE A 99 13.85 5.66 20.61
C ILE A 99 13.83 4.17 20.97
N GLY A 100 14.03 3.83 22.24
CA GLY A 100 13.88 2.49 22.77
C GLY A 100 12.63 2.33 23.64
N ASP A 101 12.52 1.18 24.31
CA ASP A 101 11.37 0.85 25.16
C ASP A 101 11.06 1.91 26.22
N LYS A 102 12.09 2.53 26.79
CA LYS A 102 11.93 3.56 27.82
C LYS A 102 11.27 4.82 27.26
N GLY A 103 11.70 5.29 26.09
CA GLY A 103 11.09 6.44 25.44
C GLY A 103 9.65 6.17 25.02
N VAL A 104 9.37 4.98 24.49
CA VAL A 104 8.00 4.55 24.17
C VAL A 104 7.12 4.49 25.41
N LYS A 105 7.62 3.97 26.53
CA LYS A 105 6.90 3.95 27.79
C LYS A 105 6.51 5.36 28.26
N ASP A 106 7.44 6.30 28.18
CA ASP A 106 7.15 7.69 28.53
C ASP A 106 6.09 8.28 27.59
N LEU A 107 6.19 8.05 26.27
CA LEU A 107 5.18 8.47 25.29
C LEU A 107 3.80 7.86 25.56
N ALA A 108 3.75 6.55 25.81
CA ALA A 108 2.53 5.82 26.11
C ALA A 108 1.83 6.36 27.37
N THR A 109 2.61 6.73 28.38
CA THR A 109 2.10 7.37 29.60
C THR A 109 1.43 8.71 29.27
N GLY A 110 2.03 9.52 28.39
CA GLY A 110 1.42 10.77 27.92
C GLY A 110 0.14 10.54 27.11
N ILE A 111 0.18 9.61 26.16
CA ILE A 111 -0.97 9.24 25.31
C ILE A 111 -2.14 8.76 26.17
N ALA A 112 -1.89 8.00 27.23
CA ALA A 112 -2.91 7.51 28.14
C ALA A 112 -3.77 8.62 28.79
N GLN A 113 -3.26 9.86 28.84
CA GLN A 113 -3.97 11.02 29.41
C GLN A 113 -4.86 11.75 28.39
N CYS A 114 -4.82 11.37 27.11
CA CYS A 114 -5.63 11.96 26.06
C CYS A 114 -7.03 11.34 26.00
N GLU A 115 -7.86 11.57 27.03
CA GLU A 115 -9.19 10.95 27.16
C GLU A 115 -10.16 11.25 26.00
N ASN A 116 -9.99 12.41 25.35
CA ASN A 116 -10.84 12.88 24.25
C ASN A 116 -10.35 12.45 22.85
N ILE A 117 -9.25 11.68 22.76
CA ILE A 117 -8.66 11.34 21.48
C ILE A 117 -9.58 10.40 20.68
N THR A 118 -9.90 10.81 19.47
CA THR A 118 -10.67 10.02 18.49
C THR A 118 -9.80 9.54 17.35
N SER A 119 -8.72 10.26 17.04
CA SER A 119 -7.75 9.91 16.00
C SER A 119 -6.33 9.92 16.55
N LEU A 120 -5.67 8.76 16.53
CA LEU A 120 -4.26 8.61 16.92
C LEU A 120 -3.47 8.04 15.73
N LYS A 121 -2.52 8.84 15.22
CA LYS A 121 -1.48 8.39 14.29
C LYS A 121 -0.13 8.50 14.98
N LEU A 122 0.56 7.38 15.10
CA LEU A 122 1.88 7.30 15.71
C LEU A 122 2.81 6.52 14.80
N ASP A 123 3.83 7.19 14.28
CA ASP A 123 4.92 6.53 13.56
C ASP A 123 6.15 6.45 14.48
N LEU A 124 6.52 5.22 14.79
CA LEU A 124 7.66 4.84 15.61
C LEU A 124 8.55 3.84 14.85
N SER A 125 8.44 3.79 13.53
CA SER A 125 9.20 2.88 12.70
C SER A 125 10.71 3.16 12.72
N PHE A 126 11.51 2.12 12.46
CA PHE A 126 12.97 2.12 12.51
C PHE A 126 13.53 2.73 13.80
N ASN A 127 12.99 2.31 14.93
CA ASN A 127 13.52 2.62 16.25
C ASN A 127 14.08 1.33 16.89
N SER A 128 14.35 1.35 18.19
CA SER A 128 14.89 0.20 18.94
C SER A 128 13.87 -0.34 19.93
N ILE A 129 12.62 -0.52 19.47
CA ILE A 129 11.48 -0.94 20.30
C ILE A 129 11.41 -2.46 20.33
N GLY A 130 11.45 -3.04 21.52
CA GLY A 130 11.23 -4.45 21.80
C GLY A 130 9.81 -4.75 22.26
N ALA A 131 9.58 -6.00 22.66
CA ALA A 131 8.30 -6.44 23.22
C ALA A 131 7.84 -5.59 24.42
N GLN A 132 8.75 -5.14 25.28
CA GLN A 132 8.40 -4.34 26.45
C GLN A 132 7.90 -2.94 26.05
N GLY A 133 8.53 -2.29 25.08
CA GLY A 133 8.04 -1.00 24.56
C GLY A 133 6.68 -1.16 23.87
N ALA A 134 6.47 -2.24 23.11
CA ALA A 134 5.18 -2.57 22.52
C ALA A 134 4.07 -2.71 23.59
N LYS A 135 4.39 -3.40 24.69
CA LYS A 135 3.50 -3.57 25.83
C LYS A 135 3.13 -2.26 26.51
N ASP A 136 4.14 -1.42 26.76
CA ASP A 136 3.91 -0.12 27.39
C ASP A 136 3.04 0.75 26.47
N LEU A 137 3.31 0.75 25.16
CA LEU A 137 2.48 1.44 24.16
C LEU A 137 1.03 0.93 24.17
N ALA A 138 0.84 -0.40 24.11
CA ALA A 138 -0.47 -1.02 24.15
C ALA A 138 -1.25 -0.63 25.41
N THR A 139 -0.58 -0.58 26.55
CA THR A 139 -1.18 -0.17 27.83
C THR A 139 -1.66 1.28 27.79
N GLY A 140 -0.90 2.17 27.16
CA GLY A 140 -1.29 3.57 27.00
C GLY A 140 -2.48 3.75 26.04
N ILE A 141 -2.43 3.08 24.89
CA ILE A 141 -3.52 3.10 23.89
C ILE A 141 -4.81 2.52 24.48
N ALA A 142 -4.72 1.48 25.31
CA ALA A 142 -5.88 0.87 25.95
C ALA A 142 -6.70 1.85 26.81
N GLN A 143 -6.13 2.98 27.27
CA GLN A 143 -6.85 4.02 28.00
C GLN A 143 -7.66 4.95 27.10
N CYS A 144 -7.34 5.01 25.81
CA CYS A 144 -7.96 5.91 24.84
C CYS A 144 -9.27 5.33 24.29
N LYS A 145 -10.33 5.27 25.10
CA LYS A 145 -11.59 4.57 24.79
C LYS A 145 -12.40 5.17 23.63
N ASN A 146 -12.13 6.41 23.26
CA ASN A 146 -12.87 7.15 22.22
C ASN A 146 -12.24 7.02 20.82
N ILE A 147 -11.14 6.28 20.68
CA ILE A 147 -10.46 6.11 19.39
C ILE A 147 -11.41 5.44 18.39
N THR A 148 -11.61 6.14 17.26
CA THR A 148 -12.29 5.63 16.06
C THR A 148 -11.32 5.39 14.91
N ASN A 149 -10.20 6.11 14.89
CA ASN A 149 -9.12 5.97 13.91
C ASN A 149 -7.78 5.72 14.63
N LEU A 150 -7.22 4.53 14.44
CA LEU A 150 -5.93 4.13 15.00
C LEU A 150 -4.96 3.78 13.87
N MET A 151 -3.85 4.52 13.79
CA MET A 151 -2.72 4.21 12.92
C MET A 151 -1.47 4.08 13.77
N LEU A 152 -0.91 2.87 13.83
CA LEU A 152 0.35 2.58 14.49
C LEU A 152 1.33 2.06 13.46
N ASP A 153 2.40 2.80 13.24
CA ASP A 153 3.53 2.33 12.45
C ASP A 153 4.69 1.97 13.39
N LEU A 154 5.00 0.67 13.43
CA LEU A 154 6.06 0.08 14.24
C LEU A 154 7.03 -0.71 13.36
N GLN A 155 7.04 -0.45 12.04
CA GLN A 155 7.92 -1.12 11.09
C GLN A 155 9.38 -1.13 11.53
N GLY A 156 10.09 -2.23 11.27
CA GLY A 156 11.54 -2.30 11.44
C GLY A 156 12.02 -2.19 12.89
N ASN A 157 11.20 -2.63 13.85
CA ASN A 157 11.55 -2.75 15.27
C ASN A 157 11.79 -4.25 15.63
N SER A 158 11.88 -4.58 16.92
CA SER A 158 12.09 -5.93 17.45
C SER A 158 10.93 -6.37 18.35
N ILE A 159 9.70 -6.14 17.89
CA ILE A 159 8.48 -6.32 18.68
C ILE A 159 8.26 -7.80 19.08
N GLY A 160 8.45 -8.74 18.15
CA GLY A 160 8.28 -10.18 18.39
C GLY A 160 6.85 -10.60 18.75
N ASP A 161 6.65 -11.90 18.97
CA ASP A 161 5.35 -12.51 19.26
C ASP A 161 4.70 -11.92 20.53
N GLU A 162 5.45 -11.78 21.63
CA GLU A 162 4.91 -11.23 22.89
C GLU A 162 4.52 -9.76 22.74
N GLY A 163 5.30 -8.95 22.02
CA GLY A 163 4.93 -7.56 21.76
C GLY A 163 3.67 -7.45 20.89
N ALA A 164 3.54 -8.32 19.87
CA ALA A 164 2.35 -8.39 19.02
C ALA A 164 1.09 -8.78 19.83
N LYS A 165 1.23 -9.73 20.75
CA LYS A 165 0.18 -10.10 21.70
C LYS A 165 -0.23 -8.96 22.60
N ASP A 166 0.72 -8.23 23.19
CA ASP A 166 0.40 -7.09 24.05
C ASP A 166 -0.27 -5.96 23.23
N LEU A 167 0.18 -5.68 22.01
CA LEU A 167 -0.50 -4.76 21.09
C LEU A 167 -1.95 -5.20 20.81
N ALA A 168 -2.18 -6.49 20.58
CA ALA A 168 -3.52 -7.03 20.40
C ALA A 168 -4.42 -6.78 21.61
N LEU A 169 -3.90 -7.01 22.82
CA LEU A 169 -4.58 -6.72 24.09
C LEU A 169 -4.88 -5.23 24.26
N GLY A 170 -4.03 -4.33 23.78
CA GLY A 170 -4.30 -2.89 23.79
C GLY A 170 -5.39 -2.48 22.79
N ILE A 171 -5.29 -2.97 21.56
CA ILE A 171 -6.21 -2.67 20.46
C ILE A 171 -7.64 -3.16 20.80
N GLU A 172 -7.79 -4.36 21.36
CA GLU A 172 -9.12 -4.88 21.69
C GLU A 172 -9.88 -4.02 22.71
N GLN A 173 -9.21 -3.16 23.47
CA GLN A 173 -9.83 -2.27 24.45
C GLN A 173 -10.46 -1.04 23.80
N CYS A 174 -10.11 -0.74 22.55
CA CYS A 174 -10.59 0.39 21.78
C CYS A 174 -11.83 -0.03 20.95
N LYS A 175 -12.96 -0.25 21.63
CA LYS A 175 -14.17 -0.83 21.02
C LYS A 175 -14.84 0.03 19.93
N ASN A 176 -14.49 1.31 19.85
CA ASN A 176 -15.06 2.26 18.89
C ASN A 176 -14.25 2.37 17.59
N ILE A 177 -13.17 1.58 17.43
CA ILE A 177 -12.36 1.61 16.21
C ILE A 177 -13.21 1.25 14.99
N THR A 178 -13.18 2.17 14.02
CA THR A 178 -13.77 2.01 12.68
C THR A 178 -12.69 1.89 11.61
N SER A 179 -11.54 2.56 11.81
CA SER A 179 -10.36 2.45 10.96
C SER A 179 -9.15 2.02 11.80
N LEU A 180 -8.55 0.90 11.41
CA LEU A 180 -7.32 0.37 12.01
C LEU A 180 -6.27 0.22 10.92
N THR A 181 -5.15 0.90 11.10
CA THR A 181 -3.90 0.67 10.36
C THR A 181 -2.83 0.23 11.36
N LEU A 182 -2.29 -0.97 11.15
CA LEU A 182 -1.19 -1.49 11.96
C LEU A 182 -0.06 -1.93 11.03
N ASP A 183 1.05 -1.21 11.10
CA ASP A 183 2.28 -1.58 10.41
C ASP A 183 3.26 -2.26 11.38
N LEU A 184 3.53 -3.53 11.11
CA LEU A 184 4.50 -4.35 11.79
C LEU A 184 5.48 -4.96 10.79
N TRP A 185 5.69 -4.38 9.61
CA TRP A 185 6.66 -4.89 8.64
C TRP A 185 8.02 -5.12 9.31
N ARG A 186 8.58 -6.34 9.13
CA ARG A 186 9.91 -6.71 9.65
C ARG A 186 10.03 -6.56 11.18
N ASN A 187 9.18 -7.26 11.93
CA ASN A 187 9.18 -7.28 13.40
C ASN A 187 9.29 -8.67 14.04
N SER A 188 9.46 -9.71 13.23
CA SER A 188 9.62 -11.10 13.68
C SER A 188 8.49 -11.59 14.60
N ILE A 189 7.23 -11.26 14.29
CA ILE A 189 6.07 -11.60 15.15
C ILE A 189 5.61 -13.07 15.06
N GLY A 190 6.05 -13.81 14.05
CA GLY A 190 5.73 -15.23 13.87
C GLY A 190 4.24 -15.56 13.76
N ASP A 191 3.95 -16.85 13.74
CA ASP A 191 2.57 -17.35 13.69
C ASP A 191 1.80 -17.08 14.99
N GLN A 192 2.46 -17.17 16.15
CA GLN A 192 1.81 -17.01 17.44
C GLN A 192 1.46 -15.53 17.67
N GLY A 193 2.36 -14.58 17.38
CA GLY A 193 2.02 -13.16 17.39
C GLY A 193 0.91 -12.81 16.39
N SER A 194 0.92 -13.39 15.19
CA SER A 194 -0.17 -13.24 14.20
C SER A 194 -1.52 -13.74 14.73
N LYS A 195 -1.54 -14.86 15.44
CA LYS A 195 -2.74 -15.39 16.10
C LYS A 195 -3.25 -14.48 17.21
N ASP A 196 -2.35 -13.92 18.01
CA ASP A 196 -2.74 -13.02 19.10
C ASP A 196 -3.29 -11.70 18.55
N LEU A 197 -2.64 -11.13 17.52
CA LEU A 197 -3.19 -9.98 16.76
C LEU A 197 -4.58 -10.25 16.21
N ALA A 198 -4.79 -11.41 15.58
CA ALA A 198 -6.09 -11.81 15.07
C ALA A 198 -7.15 -11.84 16.18
N THR A 199 -6.80 -12.36 17.36
CA THR A 199 -7.71 -12.42 18.52
C THR A 199 -8.14 -11.02 18.97
N GLY A 200 -7.22 -10.06 19.00
CA GLY A 200 -7.54 -8.68 19.37
C GLY A 200 -8.38 -7.95 18.31
N ILE A 201 -8.03 -8.11 17.03
CA ILE A 201 -8.76 -7.53 15.89
C ILE A 201 -10.20 -8.06 15.84
N GLU A 202 -10.40 -9.35 16.11
CA GLU A 202 -11.74 -9.95 16.14
C GLU A 202 -12.68 -9.22 17.13
N GLN A 203 -12.15 -8.62 18.20
CA GLN A 203 -12.96 -7.89 19.19
C GLN A 203 -13.43 -6.51 18.71
N CYS A 204 -12.85 -5.99 17.63
CA CYS A 204 -13.15 -4.66 17.10
C CYS A 204 -14.27 -4.73 16.06
N LYS A 205 -15.51 -4.99 16.53
CA LYS A 205 -16.68 -5.28 15.67
C LYS A 205 -17.15 -4.12 14.76
N ASN A 206 -16.68 -2.90 15.03
CA ASN A 206 -17.06 -1.69 14.29
C ASN A 206 -16.10 -1.36 13.13
N ILE A 207 -15.06 -2.18 12.90
CA ILE A 207 -14.09 -1.95 11.83
C ILE A 207 -14.79 -1.97 10.47
N THR A 208 -14.65 -0.86 9.74
CA THR A 208 -15.04 -0.70 8.34
C THR A 208 -13.83 -0.62 7.42
N CYS A 209 -12.69 -0.20 7.94
CA CYS A 209 -11.41 -0.10 7.24
C CYS A 209 -10.31 -0.79 8.04
N LEU A 210 -9.74 -1.85 7.48
CA LEU A 210 -8.64 -2.61 8.08
C LEU A 210 -7.44 -2.62 7.14
N THR A 211 -6.31 -2.13 7.63
CA THR A 211 -5.02 -2.15 6.94
C THR A 211 -3.98 -2.80 7.84
N LEU A 212 -3.38 -3.89 7.36
CA LEU A 212 -2.33 -4.61 8.08
C LEU A 212 -1.10 -4.75 7.18
N TYR A 213 0.04 -4.24 7.65
CA TYR A 213 1.34 -4.47 7.03
C TYR A 213 2.12 -5.46 7.87
N LEU A 214 2.21 -6.69 7.38
CA LEU A 214 2.76 -7.85 8.08
C LEU A 214 3.85 -8.55 7.27
N GLN A 215 4.42 -7.87 6.27
CA GLN A 215 5.46 -8.42 5.41
C GLN A 215 6.69 -8.86 6.24
N ARG A 216 7.46 -9.85 5.75
CA ARG A 216 8.73 -10.29 6.38
C ARG A 216 8.64 -10.54 7.91
N ASN A 217 7.63 -11.26 8.36
CA ASN A 217 7.42 -11.57 9.78
C ASN A 217 7.44 -13.07 10.11
N SER A 218 7.72 -13.93 9.13
CA SER A 218 7.66 -15.39 9.28
C SER A 218 6.28 -15.89 9.70
N ILE A 219 5.22 -15.28 9.13
CA ILE A 219 3.82 -15.68 9.34
C ILE A 219 3.43 -16.71 8.30
N TYR A 220 3.59 -17.99 8.60
CA TYR A 220 3.26 -19.07 7.69
C TYR A 220 1.73 -19.28 7.62
N ALA A 221 1.31 -20.36 6.94
CA ALA A 221 -0.10 -20.71 6.80
C ALA A 221 -0.86 -20.76 8.14
N TYR A 222 -0.21 -21.15 9.24
CA TYR A 222 -0.87 -21.26 10.55
C TYR A 222 -1.24 -19.88 11.13
N GLY A 223 -0.35 -18.89 11.09
CA GLY A 223 -0.67 -17.53 11.52
C GLY A 223 -1.75 -16.88 10.64
N VAL A 224 -1.66 -17.09 9.33
CA VAL A 224 -2.65 -16.62 8.35
C VAL A 224 -4.05 -17.19 8.60
N LYS A 225 -4.15 -18.45 9.05
CA LYS A 225 -5.43 -19.07 9.44
C LYS A 225 -6.21 -18.23 10.45
N PHE A 226 -5.53 -17.71 11.46
CA PHE A 226 -6.18 -16.91 12.50
C PHE A 226 -6.54 -15.52 11.99
N LEU A 227 -5.65 -14.87 11.22
CA LEU A 227 -5.97 -13.58 10.59
C LEU A 227 -7.23 -13.69 9.72
N ALA A 228 -7.31 -14.73 8.88
CA ALA A 228 -8.47 -14.96 8.04
C ALA A 228 -9.75 -15.21 8.87
N THR A 229 -9.64 -15.95 9.97
CA THR A 229 -10.76 -16.19 10.89
C THR A 229 -11.24 -14.88 11.53
N ALA A 230 -10.33 -14.01 11.96
CA ALA A 230 -10.69 -12.71 12.54
C ALA A 230 -11.31 -11.76 11.51
N ILE A 231 -10.74 -11.69 10.30
CA ILE A 231 -11.29 -10.92 9.17
C ILE A 231 -12.73 -11.38 8.86
N ALA A 232 -12.98 -12.69 8.87
CA ALA A 232 -14.32 -13.24 8.65
C ALA A 232 -15.36 -12.73 9.66
N GLN A 233 -14.94 -12.38 10.88
CA GLN A 233 -15.82 -11.87 11.95
C GLN A 233 -16.07 -10.36 11.83
N CYS A 234 -15.27 -9.64 11.06
CA CYS A 234 -15.40 -8.19 10.87
C CYS A 234 -16.43 -7.89 9.76
N LYS A 235 -17.72 -8.10 10.07
CA LYS A 235 -18.83 -8.05 9.08
C LYS A 235 -19.07 -6.67 8.44
N ASN A 236 -18.55 -5.61 9.04
CA ASN A 236 -18.72 -4.24 8.58
C ASN A 236 -17.58 -3.77 7.65
N ILE A 237 -16.57 -4.61 7.38
CA ILE A 237 -15.45 -4.24 6.50
C ILE A 237 -15.96 -3.89 5.10
N THR A 238 -15.61 -2.67 4.69
CA THR A 238 -15.81 -2.14 3.33
C THR A 238 -14.48 -1.96 2.60
N SER A 239 -13.39 -1.75 3.34
CA SER A 239 -12.02 -1.65 2.83
C SER A 239 -11.09 -2.58 3.60
N LEU A 240 -10.45 -3.51 2.89
CA LEU A 240 -9.45 -4.42 3.43
C LEU A 240 -8.14 -4.28 2.65
N THR A 241 -7.07 -3.96 3.36
CA THR A 241 -5.69 -3.94 2.85
C THR A 241 -4.84 -4.87 3.70
N LEU A 242 -4.25 -5.88 3.07
CA LEU A 242 -3.44 -6.88 3.75
C LEU A 242 -2.15 -7.10 2.98
N HIS A 243 -1.02 -6.68 3.58
CA HIS A 243 0.29 -6.97 3.06
C HIS A 243 0.95 -8.09 3.86
N LEU A 244 1.10 -9.24 3.21
CA LEU A 244 1.68 -10.46 3.77
C LEU A 244 2.89 -10.94 2.97
N SER A 245 3.51 -10.09 2.15
CA SER A 245 4.63 -10.51 1.33
C SER A 245 5.81 -11.06 2.11
N ARG A 246 6.54 -12.00 1.51
CA ARG A 246 7.74 -12.62 2.10
C ARG A 246 7.48 -13.27 3.46
N ASN A 247 6.42 -14.08 3.55
CA ASN A 247 6.08 -14.85 4.75
C ASN A 247 5.96 -16.36 4.49
N SER A 248 6.21 -16.82 3.26
CA SER A 248 6.13 -18.23 2.86
C SER A 248 4.79 -18.89 3.24
N ILE A 249 3.67 -18.19 3.00
CA ILE A 249 2.35 -18.65 3.45
C ILE A 249 1.87 -19.91 2.70
N GLY A 250 2.34 -20.12 1.47
CA GLY A 250 1.96 -21.24 0.59
C GLY A 250 0.47 -21.29 0.24
N ASP A 251 0.07 -22.32 -0.51
CA ASP A 251 -1.32 -22.48 -0.95
C ASP A 251 -2.29 -22.66 0.21
N GLN A 252 -1.84 -23.30 1.29
CA GLN A 252 -2.66 -23.50 2.47
C GLN A 252 -2.98 -22.17 3.18
N GLY A 253 -2.03 -21.24 3.21
CA GLY A 253 -2.25 -19.87 3.70
C GLY A 253 -3.21 -19.10 2.79
N ALA A 254 -3.00 -19.18 1.47
CA ALA A 254 -3.87 -18.58 0.47
C ALA A 254 -5.33 -19.07 0.61
N LYS A 255 -5.52 -20.38 0.80
CA LYS A 255 -6.82 -21.00 1.07
C LYS A 255 -7.45 -20.52 2.37
N TYR A 256 -6.67 -20.28 3.42
CA TYR A 256 -7.25 -19.71 4.64
C TYR A 256 -7.71 -18.28 4.42
N LEU A 257 -6.91 -17.43 3.79
CA LEU A 257 -7.33 -16.06 3.44
C LEU A 257 -8.62 -16.06 2.63
N ASP A 258 -8.72 -16.96 1.65
CA ASP A 258 -9.92 -17.16 0.85
C ASP A 258 -11.17 -17.34 1.72
N THR A 259 -11.12 -18.30 2.66
CA THR A 259 -12.24 -18.57 3.57
C THR A 259 -12.62 -17.39 4.46
N GLY A 260 -11.67 -16.49 4.75
CA GLY A 260 -11.94 -15.26 5.48
C GLY A 260 -12.59 -14.18 4.62
N ILE A 261 -12.02 -13.95 3.44
CA ILE A 261 -12.45 -12.92 2.49
C ILE A 261 -13.86 -13.22 1.97
N GLU A 262 -14.19 -14.48 1.68
CA GLU A 262 -15.52 -14.83 1.17
C GLU A 262 -16.66 -14.42 2.12
N GLN A 263 -16.38 -14.24 3.41
CA GLN A 263 -17.35 -13.84 4.44
C GLN A 263 -17.57 -12.30 4.49
N CYS A 264 -16.70 -11.53 3.84
CA CYS A 264 -16.71 -10.07 3.85
C CYS A 264 -17.57 -9.52 2.70
N LYS A 265 -18.89 -9.67 2.80
CA LYS A 265 -19.84 -9.36 1.72
C LYS A 265 -19.97 -7.87 1.38
N ASN A 266 -19.57 -6.98 2.28
CA ASN A 266 -19.66 -5.53 2.11
C ASN A 266 -18.37 -4.89 1.55
N ILE A 267 -17.35 -5.69 1.24
CA ILE A 267 -16.09 -5.18 0.68
C ILE A 267 -16.34 -4.51 -0.67
N THR A 268 -15.88 -3.26 -0.75
CA THR A 268 -15.84 -2.45 -1.98
C THR A 268 -14.42 -2.21 -2.45
N SER A 269 -13.44 -2.20 -1.53
CA SER A 269 -12.01 -2.08 -1.82
C SER A 269 -11.25 -3.25 -1.18
N LEU A 270 -10.57 -4.04 -2.02
CA LEU A 270 -9.75 -5.18 -1.60
C LEU A 270 -8.34 -5.02 -2.15
N MET A 271 -7.36 -4.92 -1.26
CA MET A 271 -5.93 -4.90 -1.60
C MET A 271 -5.24 -6.06 -0.87
N LEU A 272 -4.67 -6.97 -1.64
CA LEU A 272 -3.91 -8.10 -1.11
C LEU A 272 -2.53 -8.10 -1.74
N ASP A 273 -1.50 -7.95 -0.92
CA ASP A 273 -0.11 -8.18 -1.31
C ASP A 273 0.35 -9.51 -0.71
N LEU A 274 0.36 -10.51 -1.58
CA LEU A 274 0.77 -11.89 -1.30
C LEU A 274 2.04 -12.23 -2.09
N SER A 275 2.86 -11.22 -2.40
CA SER A 275 4.08 -11.41 -3.15
C SER A 275 5.12 -12.27 -2.43
N ASP A 276 5.90 -13.05 -3.19
CA ASP A 276 7.01 -13.86 -2.68
C ASP A 276 6.58 -14.76 -1.50
N ASN A 277 5.61 -15.64 -1.75
CA ASN A 277 4.95 -16.45 -0.72
C ASN A 277 4.81 -17.93 -1.06
N SER A 278 5.44 -18.37 -2.15
CA SER A 278 5.39 -19.77 -2.63
C SER A 278 3.96 -20.26 -2.90
N ILE A 279 3.12 -19.39 -3.46
CA ILE A 279 1.77 -19.72 -3.92
C ILE A 279 1.85 -20.29 -5.34
N ASP A 280 1.21 -21.41 -5.60
CA ASP A 280 1.11 -22.01 -6.93
C ASP A 280 -0.29 -21.87 -7.54
N ALA A 281 -0.56 -22.59 -8.63
CA ALA A 281 -1.86 -22.59 -9.30
C ALA A 281 -3.02 -22.96 -8.36
N GLN A 282 -2.83 -23.89 -7.43
CA GLN A 282 -3.86 -24.31 -6.47
C GLN A 282 -4.16 -23.23 -5.44
N GLY A 283 -3.15 -22.53 -4.92
CA GLY A 283 -3.38 -21.39 -4.04
C GLY A 283 -4.05 -20.21 -4.76
N ALA A 284 -3.69 -19.96 -6.01
CA ALA A 284 -4.36 -18.97 -6.87
C ALA A 284 -5.84 -19.29 -7.08
N LYS A 285 -6.14 -20.58 -7.34
CA LYS A 285 -7.49 -21.09 -7.49
C LYS A 285 -8.33 -20.90 -6.24
N ASP A 286 -7.77 -21.21 -5.08
CA ASP A 286 -8.45 -21.01 -3.82
C ASP A 286 -8.76 -19.52 -3.63
N LEU A 287 -7.79 -18.60 -3.77
CA LEU A 287 -8.03 -17.14 -3.68
C LEU A 287 -9.09 -16.62 -4.65
N ALA A 288 -9.08 -17.12 -5.89
CA ALA A 288 -10.04 -16.71 -6.91
C ALA A 288 -11.49 -17.01 -6.50
N LYS A 289 -11.70 -18.10 -5.76
CA LYS A 289 -13.01 -18.55 -5.33
C LYS A 289 -13.68 -17.53 -4.42
N GLY A 290 -13.01 -17.03 -3.39
CA GLY A 290 -13.55 -16.09 -2.42
C GLY A 290 -13.63 -14.67 -2.96
N ILE A 291 -12.67 -14.23 -3.77
CA ILE A 291 -12.79 -12.97 -4.53
C ILE A 291 -14.08 -12.98 -5.35
N SER A 292 -14.39 -14.11 -5.99
CA SER A 292 -15.62 -14.25 -6.77
C SER A 292 -16.90 -14.10 -5.93
N GLN A 293 -16.85 -14.32 -4.62
CA GLN A 293 -17.98 -14.18 -3.71
C GLN A 293 -18.21 -12.74 -3.24
N CYS A 294 -17.24 -11.86 -3.41
CA CYS A 294 -17.30 -10.45 -3.01
C CYS A 294 -17.87 -9.58 -4.15
N LYS A 295 -19.19 -9.62 -4.33
CA LYS A 295 -19.87 -8.99 -5.49
C LYS A 295 -19.88 -7.46 -5.51
N ASN A 296 -19.53 -6.82 -4.39
CA ASN A 296 -19.54 -5.36 -4.24
C ASN A 296 -18.17 -4.71 -4.53
N ILE A 297 -17.15 -5.49 -4.88
CA ILE A 297 -15.82 -4.96 -5.18
C ILE A 297 -15.89 -3.99 -6.36
N THR A 298 -15.42 -2.77 -6.12
CA THR A 298 -15.21 -1.72 -7.13
C THR A 298 -13.73 -1.46 -7.37
N ASN A 299 -12.90 -1.66 -6.35
CA ASN A 299 -11.45 -1.55 -6.40
C ASN A 299 -10.80 -2.88 -5.98
N LEU A 300 -10.08 -3.53 -6.90
CA LEU A 300 -9.34 -4.75 -6.64
C LEU A 300 -7.86 -4.53 -6.96
N MET A 301 -7.01 -4.72 -5.96
CA MET A 301 -5.57 -4.85 -6.12
C MET A 301 -5.13 -6.21 -5.60
N LEU A 302 -4.58 -7.03 -6.48
CA LEU A 302 -4.02 -8.33 -6.14
C LEU A 302 -2.57 -8.38 -6.63
N ASP A 303 -1.65 -8.34 -5.67
CA ASP A 303 -0.23 -8.52 -5.91
C ASP A 303 0.20 -9.94 -5.52
N LEU A 304 0.59 -10.70 -6.55
CA LEU A 304 1.06 -12.07 -6.49
C LEU A 304 2.44 -12.21 -7.12
N GLN A 305 3.22 -11.13 -7.25
CA GLN A 305 4.57 -11.19 -7.85
C GLN A 305 5.46 -12.25 -7.18
N GLN A 306 6.36 -12.85 -7.96
CA GLN A 306 7.34 -13.84 -7.51
C GLN A 306 6.71 -15.06 -6.81
N ASN A 307 5.66 -15.62 -7.41
CA ASN A 307 5.05 -16.88 -7.01
C ASN A 307 5.16 -17.89 -8.18
N SER A 308 4.46 -19.02 -8.10
CA SER A 308 4.45 -20.10 -9.11
C SER A 308 3.05 -20.32 -9.69
N ILE A 309 2.33 -19.24 -9.97
CA ILE A 309 0.91 -19.25 -10.34
C ILE A 309 0.66 -20.02 -11.65
N GLY A 310 1.51 -19.81 -12.67
CA GLY A 310 1.40 -20.47 -13.98
C GLY A 310 0.10 -20.18 -14.74
N ASP A 311 -0.09 -20.85 -15.87
CA ASP A 311 -1.25 -20.62 -16.75
C ASP A 311 -2.58 -21.05 -16.12
N GLU A 312 -2.62 -22.17 -15.40
CA GLU A 312 -3.85 -22.63 -14.74
C GLU A 312 -4.22 -21.75 -13.53
N GLY A 313 -3.25 -21.24 -12.78
CA GLY A 313 -3.54 -20.26 -11.73
C GLY A 313 -4.05 -18.93 -12.31
N ALA A 314 -3.47 -18.47 -13.42
CA ALA A 314 -3.95 -17.29 -14.14
C ALA A 314 -5.39 -17.46 -14.66
N LYS A 315 -5.74 -18.66 -15.13
CA LYS A 315 -7.10 -19.04 -15.53
C LYS A 315 -8.10 -18.94 -14.40
N ASP A 316 -7.77 -19.50 -13.24
CA ASP A 316 -8.67 -19.50 -12.10
C ASP A 316 -8.85 -18.08 -11.56
N LEU A 317 -7.77 -17.29 -11.44
CA LEU A 317 -7.83 -15.87 -11.10
C LEU A 317 -8.72 -15.08 -12.07
N ALA A 318 -8.50 -15.24 -13.38
CA ALA A 318 -9.31 -14.58 -14.41
C ALA A 318 -10.79 -14.94 -14.28
N THR A 319 -11.09 -16.21 -14.05
CA THR A 319 -12.45 -16.72 -13.87
C THR A 319 -13.10 -16.11 -12.62
N GLY A 320 -12.37 -16.02 -11.50
CA GLY A 320 -12.86 -15.42 -10.26
C GLY A 320 -13.14 -13.92 -10.41
N ILE A 321 -12.18 -13.18 -10.96
CA ILE A 321 -12.29 -11.73 -11.21
C ILE A 321 -13.46 -11.42 -12.15
N ALA A 322 -13.65 -12.22 -13.20
CA ALA A 322 -14.75 -12.05 -14.16
C ALA A 322 -16.14 -12.09 -13.51
N GLN A 323 -16.29 -12.68 -12.31
CA GLN A 323 -17.55 -12.69 -11.59
C GLN A 323 -17.86 -11.39 -10.84
N SER A 324 -16.87 -10.53 -10.63
CA SER A 324 -16.99 -9.24 -9.95
C SER A 324 -17.30 -8.14 -10.95
N LYS A 325 -18.59 -8.01 -11.30
CA LYS A 325 -19.07 -7.12 -12.38
C LYS A 325 -18.99 -5.63 -12.07
N ASN A 326 -18.80 -5.26 -10.82
CA ASN A 326 -18.76 -3.87 -10.36
C ASN A 326 -17.34 -3.27 -10.34
N ILE A 327 -16.31 -4.04 -10.72
CA ILE A 327 -14.93 -3.55 -10.73
C ILE A 327 -14.80 -2.37 -11.70
N THR A 328 -14.32 -1.26 -11.17
CA THR A 328 -13.98 -0.03 -11.89
C THR A 328 -12.47 0.21 -11.94
N CYS A 329 -11.76 -0.26 -10.91
CA CYS A 329 -10.31 -0.21 -10.81
C CYS A 329 -9.77 -1.63 -10.55
N LEU A 330 -8.96 -2.14 -11.48
CA LEU A 330 -8.31 -3.44 -11.38
C LEU A 330 -6.80 -3.26 -11.49
N THR A 331 -6.08 -3.68 -10.45
CA THR A 331 -4.63 -3.87 -10.46
C THR A 331 -4.33 -5.34 -10.20
N LEU A 332 -3.65 -5.98 -11.14
CA LEU A 332 -3.21 -7.36 -11.02
C LEU A 332 -1.71 -7.42 -11.28
N ASP A 333 -0.93 -7.74 -10.24
CA ASP A 333 0.50 -7.96 -10.35
C ASP A 333 0.82 -9.45 -10.30
N LEU A 334 1.35 -9.93 -11.42
CA LEU A 334 1.74 -11.30 -11.70
C LEU A 334 3.18 -11.33 -12.23
N TRP A 335 4.04 -10.38 -11.87
CA TRP A 335 5.46 -10.43 -12.21
C TRP A 335 6.10 -11.76 -11.83
N ARG A 336 6.85 -12.38 -12.74
CA ARG A 336 7.61 -13.62 -12.48
C ARG A 336 6.73 -14.72 -11.88
N ASN A 337 5.73 -15.16 -12.65
CA ASN A 337 4.80 -16.21 -12.26
C ASN A 337 4.73 -17.37 -13.25
N SER A 338 5.68 -17.46 -14.19
CA SER A 338 5.74 -18.50 -15.22
C SER A 338 4.48 -18.57 -16.09
N ILE A 339 3.89 -17.41 -16.40
CA ILE A 339 2.71 -17.30 -17.26
C ILE A 339 3.14 -17.26 -18.73
N GLY A 340 2.53 -18.09 -19.57
CA GLY A 340 2.72 -18.10 -21.03
C GLY A 340 1.58 -17.45 -21.79
N ASP A 341 1.53 -17.74 -23.10
CA ASP A 341 0.45 -17.28 -23.98
C ASP A 341 -0.93 -17.78 -23.53
N GLN A 342 -1.01 -19.03 -23.07
CA GLN A 342 -2.28 -19.62 -22.64
C GLN A 342 -2.82 -18.96 -21.37
N GLY A 343 -1.96 -18.64 -20.40
CA GLY A 343 -2.36 -17.86 -19.21
C GLY A 343 -2.77 -16.44 -19.58
N SER A 344 -2.04 -15.79 -20.49
CA SER A 344 -2.38 -14.45 -21.02
C SER A 344 -3.76 -14.43 -21.68
N LYS A 345 -4.06 -15.47 -22.47
CA LYS A 345 -5.39 -15.68 -23.05
C LYS A 345 -6.47 -15.74 -22.00
N TYR A 346 -6.27 -16.52 -20.93
CA TYR A 346 -7.26 -16.61 -19.87
C TYR A 346 -7.45 -15.26 -19.16
N LEU A 347 -6.37 -14.56 -18.82
CA LEU A 347 -6.46 -13.21 -18.25
C LEU A 347 -7.26 -12.27 -19.16
N ALA A 348 -6.98 -12.27 -20.46
CA ALA A 348 -7.72 -11.48 -21.44
C ALA A 348 -9.22 -11.79 -21.43
N THR A 349 -9.58 -13.09 -21.44
CA THR A 349 -10.97 -13.53 -21.38
C THR A 349 -11.67 -13.17 -20.07
N GLY A 350 -10.94 -13.10 -18.95
CA GLY A 350 -11.50 -12.65 -17.68
C GLY A 350 -11.74 -11.14 -17.65
N ILE A 351 -10.74 -10.37 -18.10
CA ILE A 351 -10.78 -8.90 -18.10
C ILE A 351 -11.89 -8.37 -19.00
N GLU A 352 -12.10 -8.98 -20.19
CA GLU A 352 -13.17 -8.55 -21.07
C GLU A 352 -14.57 -8.64 -20.42
N GLN A 353 -14.74 -9.47 -19.39
CA GLN A 353 -16.01 -9.65 -18.68
C GLN A 353 -16.28 -8.55 -17.64
N CYS A 354 -15.26 -7.75 -17.30
CA CYS A 354 -15.34 -6.63 -16.37
C CYS A 354 -15.64 -5.33 -17.15
N LYS A 355 -16.90 -5.17 -17.56
CA LYS A 355 -17.34 -4.09 -18.48
C LYS A 355 -17.28 -2.67 -17.88
N ASN A 356 -17.16 -2.55 -16.57
CA ASN A 356 -17.15 -1.27 -15.86
C ASN A 356 -15.74 -0.73 -15.56
N ILE A 357 -14.69 -1.43 -15.98
CA ILE A 357 -13.30 -1.00 -15.75
C ILE A 357 -13.05 0.35 -16.44
N THR A 358 -12.57 1.30 -15.64
CA THR A 358 -12.08 2.62 -16.07
C THR A 358 -10.57 2.72 -15.90
N SER A 359 -10.01 2.04 -14.88
CA SER A 359 -8.57 1.94 -14.63
C SER A 359 -8.14 0.48 -14.62
N LEU A 360 -7.23 0.12 -15.54
CA LEU A 360 -6.66 -1.21 -15.66
C LEU A 360 -5.14 -1.15 -15.54
N THR A 361 -4.58 -1.85 -14.56
CA THR A 361 -3.15 -2.04 -14.37
C THR A 361 -2.83 -3.52 -14.37
N LEU A 362 -2.03 -3.98 -15.33
CA LEU A 362 -1.53 -5.34 -15.41
C LEU A 362 -0.01 -5.33 -15.38
N HIS A 363 0.56 -5.93 -14.35
CA HIS A 363 1.99 -6.19 -14.25
C HIS A 363 2.25 -7.66 -14.56
N LEU A 364 2.78 -7.91 -15.75
CA LEU A 364 3.04 -9.23 -16.31
C LEU A 364 4.51 -9.39 -16.72
N GLN A 365 5.39 -8.52 -16.23
CA GLN A 365 6.80 -8.58 -16.53
C GLN A 365 7.44 -9.92 -16.11
N GLY A 366 8.56 -10.29 -16.74
CA GLY A 366 9.34 -11.47 -16.39
C GLY A 366 8.59 -12.81 -16.49
N ASN A 367 7.66 -12.92 -17.43
CA ASN A 367 6.91 -14.13 -17.75
C ASN A 367 7.35 -14.68 -19.13
N SER A 368 6.61 -15.62 -19.70
CA SER A 368 6.90 -16.28 -20.97
C SER A 368 5.86 -15.94 -22.05
N ILE A 369 5.37 -14.70 -22.05
CA ILE A 369 4.32 -14.23 -22.97
C ILE A 369 4.96 -13.91 -24.33
N GLY A 370 4.45 -14.52 -25.40
CA GLY A 370 4.83 -14.27 -26.78
C GLY A 370 3.80 -13.43 -27.54
N ASP A 371 3.89 -13.47 -28.87
CA ASP A 371 3.02 -12.69 -29.76
C ASP A 371 1.52 -13.05 -29.63
N GLU A 372 1.19 -14.34 -29.50
CA GLU A 372 -0.21 -14.78 -29.36
C GLU A 372 -0.80 -14.33 -28.02
N GLY A 373 -0.05 -14.42 -26.92
CA GLY A 373 -0.51 -13.92 -25.61
C GLY A 373 -0.69 -12.40 -25.60
N ALA A 374 0.22 -11.66 -26.25
CA ALA A 374 0.11 -10.21 -26.40
C ALA A 374 -1.14 -9.81 -27.21
N LYS A 375 -1.42 -10.53 -28.30
CA LYS A 375 -2.62 -10.36 -29.13
C LYS A 375 -3.92 -10.69 -28.39
N ASP A 376 -3.93 -11.75 -27.58
CA ASP A 376 -5.09 -12.08 -26.77
C ASP A 376 -5.37 -10.98 -25.72
N LEU A 377 -4.34 -10.51 -25.02
CA LEU A 377 -4.46 -9.37 -24.09
C LEU A 377 -4.99 -8.11 -24.80
N ALA A 378 -4.46 -7.79 -25.98
CA ALA A 378 -4.93 -6.67 -26.79
C ALA A 378 -6.41 -6.80 -27.14
N THR A 379 -6.84 -8.01 -27.50
CA THR A 379 -8.24 -8.32 -27.83
C THR A 379 -9.16 -8.16 -26.62
N GLY A 380 -8.74 -8.66 -25.45
CA GLY A 380 -9.51 -8.51 -24.20
C GLY A 380 -9.64 -7.06 -23.76
N ILE A 381 -8.54 -6.29 -23.79
CA ILE A 381 -8.53 -4.85 -23.47
C ILE A 381 -9.45 -4.08 -24.41
N ALA A 382 -9.46 -4.43 -25.71
CA ALA A 382 -10.36 -3.84 -26.70
C ALA A 382 -11.86 -4.10 -26.44
N GLN A 383 -12.23 -4.96 -25.48
CA GLN A 383 -13.62 -5.14 -25.05
C GLN A 383 -14.04 -4.26 -23.86
N CYS A 384 -13.08 -3.67 -23.13
CA CYS A 384 -13.34 -2.80 -21.99
C CYS A 384 -13.51 -1.35 -22.46
N LYS A 385 -14.75 -0.93 -22.75
CA LYS A 385 -15.06 0.34 -23.47
C LYS A 385 -14.86 1.60 -22.64
N ASN A 386 -14.82 1.47 -21.32
CA ASN A 386 -14.77 2.58 -20.39
C ASN A 386 -13.36 2.90 -19.88
N ILE A 387 -12.32 2.17 -20.35
CA ILE A 387 -10.94 2.41 -19.92
C ILE A 387 -10.52 3.83 -20.31
N THR A 388 -10.11 4.60 -19.31
CA THR A 388 -9.48 5.91 -19.42
C THR A 388 -8.01 5.88 -19.00
N ASN A 389 -7.66 4.95 -18.09
CA ASN A 389 -6.30 4.72 -17.60
C ASN A 389 -5.89 3.27 -17.87
N LEU A 390 -4.84 3.08 -18.66
CA LEU A 390 -4.26 1.78 -18.96
C LEU A 390 -2.77 1.76 -18.63
N THR A 391 -2.39 0.87 -17.72
CA THR A 391 -1.00 0.49 -17.45
C THR A 391 -0.82 -0.98 -17.80
N LEU A 392 0.08 -1.26 -18.74
CA LEU A 392 0.43 -2.61 -19.14
C LEU A 392 1.95 -2.76 -19.10
N ASP A 393 2.43 -3.56 -18.16
CA ASP A 393 3.83 -3.93 -18.06
C ASP A 393 4.03 -5.37 -18.54
N LEU A 394 4.65 -5.48 -19.71
CA LEU A 394 5.01 -6.74 -20.37
C LEU A 394 6.54 -6.85 -20.51
N SER A 395 7.29 -6.15 -19.67
CA SER A 395 8.76 -6.14 -19.71
C SER A 395 9.36 -7.54 -19.54
N GLY A 396 10.42 -7.88 -20.26
CA GLY A 396 11.12 -9.16 -20.05
C GLY A 396 10.27 -10.38 -20.42
N ASN A 397 9.53 -10.30 -21.51
CA ASN A 397 8.76 -11.39 -22.12
C ASN A 397 9.37 -11.73 -23.51
N SER A 398 8.66 -12.51 -24.33
CA SER A 398 9.10 -12.96 -25.66
C SER A 398 8.27 -12.31 -26.79
N ILE A 399 7.87 -11.05 -26.64
CA ILE A 399 7.03 -10.34 -27.61
C ILE A 399 7.88 -9.85 -28.78
N GLY A 400 7.46 -10.21 -29.99
CA GLY A 400 8.04 -9.78 -31.26
C GLY A 400 7.30 -8.60 -31.89
N ALA A 401 7.66 -8.30 -33.14
CA ALA A 401 7.03 -7.22 -33.91
C ALA A 401 5.52 -7.40 -34.07
N GLN A 402 5.07 -8.65 -34.26
CA GLN A 402 3.65 -8.96 -34.48
C GLN A 402 2.82 -8.74 -33.20
N GLY A 403 3.30 -9.19 -32.04
CA GLY A 403 2.61 -8.96 -30.76
C GLY A 403 2.58 -7.48 -30.40
N ALA A 404 3.64 -6.72 -30.67
CA ALA A 404 3.66 -5.26 -30.50
C ALA A 404 2.61 -4.57 -31.38
N LYS A 405 2.48 -4.98 -32.65
CA LYS A 405 1.45 -4.49 -33.57
C LYS A 405 0.04 -4.81 -33.07
N ASP A 406 -0.20 -6.03 -32.60
CA ASP A 406 -1.50 -6.46 -32.10
C ASP A 406 -1.90 -5.69 -30.83
N LEU A 407 -0.96 -5.50 -29.89
CA LEU A 407 -1.13 -4.62 -28.72
C LEU A 407 -1.52 -3.21 -29.14
N ALA A 408 -0.76 -2.62 -30.06
CA ALA A 408 -1.05 -1.28 -30.56
C ALA A 408 -2.47 -1.21 -31.13
N THR A 409 -2.81 -2.16 -32.00
CA THR A 409 -4.11 -2.26 -32.67
C THR A 409 -5.25 -2.36 -31.66
N GLY A 410 -5.14 -3.24 -30.67
CA GLY A 410 -6.16 -3.39 -29.62
C GLY A 410 -6.34 -2.12 -28.78
N ILE A 411 -5.23 -1.49 -28.38
CA ILE A 411 -5.25 -0.27 -27.56
C ILE A 411 -5.88 0.90 -28.34
N SER A 412 -5.59 1.07 -29.63
CA SER A 412 -6.17 2.16 -30.44
C SER A 412 -7.70 2.11 -30.57
N GLN A 413 -8.31 0.95 -30.35
CA GLN A 413 -9.77 0.83 -30.30
C GLN A 413 -10.38 1.51 -29.07
N ARG A 414 -9.57 1.92 -28.09
CA ARG A 414 -10.00 2.62 -26.88
C ARG A 414 -9.84 4.13 -27.05
N LYS A 415 -10.85 4.72 -27.68
CA LYS A 415 -10.90 6.16 -27.97
C LYS A 415 -10.95 7.05 -26.72
N ASN A 416 -11.31 6.50 -25.56
CA ASN A 416 -11.43 7.25 -24.30
C ASN A 416 -10.16 7.19 -23.43
N ILE A 417 -9.09 6.51 -23.86
CA ILE A 417 -7.84 6.49 -23.09
C ILE A 417 -7.27 7.90 -23.02
N THR A 418 -7.00 8.34 -21.79
CA THR A 418 -6.37 9.62 -21.46
C THR A 418 -4.98 9.43 -20.88
N SER A 419 -4.73 8.31 -20.19
CA SER A 419 -3.42 7.90 -19.68
C SER A 419 -3.07 6.52 -20.17
N LEU A 420 -1.94 6.42 -20.89
CA LEU A 420 -1.38 5.16 -21.40
C LEU A 420 0.05 4.99 -20.88
N THR A 421 0.28 3.91 -20.15
CA THR A 421 1.61 3.45 -19.73
C THR A 421 1.85 2.06 -20.30
N LEU A 422 2.84 1.94 -21.19
CA LEU A 422 3.19 0.69 -21.84
C LEU A 422 4.68 0.40 -21.63
N HIS A 423 4.97 -0.57 -20.76
CA HIS A 423 6.32 -1.05 -20.53
C HIS A 423 6.55 -2.34 -21.30
N LEU A 424 7.47 -2.29 -22.26
CA LEU A 424 7.79 -3.38 -23.19
C LEU A 424 9.31 -3.64 -23.24
N GLN A 425 10.08 -3.10 -22.30
CA GLN A 425 11.54 -3.29 -22.25
C GLN A 425 11.92 -4.78 -22.25
N ARG A 426 13.08 -5.13 -22.79
CA ARG A 426 13.60 -6.51 -22.83
C ARG A 426 12.65 -7.49 -23.52
N ASN A 427 12.16 -7.13 -24.71
CA ASN A 427 11.43 -8.00 -25.63
C ASN A 427 12.20 -8.10 -26.97
N SER A 428 11.57 -8.62 -28.02
CA SER A 428 12.15 -8.77 -29.37
C SER A 428 11.37 -7.97 -30.43
N ILE A 429 10.91 -6.76 -30.08
CA ILE A 429 9.97 -5.97 -30.89
C ILE A 429 10.56 -5.53 -32.24
N GLY A 430 11.83 -5.12 -32.25
CA GLY A 430 12.50 -4.63 -33.47
C GLY A 430 11.87 -3.37 -34.07
N ASP A 431 12.42 -2.96 -35.22
CA ASP A 431 12.05 -1.71 -35.90
C ASP A 431 10.60 -1.69 -36.39
N GLU A 432 10.12 -2.77 -37.00
CA GLU A 432 8.74 -2.84 -37.53
C GLU A 432 7.69 -2.77 -36.40
N GLY A 433 7.92 -3.47 -35.28
CA GLY A 433 7.01 -3.41 -34.14
C GLY A 433 6.99 -2.02 -33.49
N ALA A 434 8.15 -1.36 -33.39
CA ALA A 434 8.24 0.01 -32.87
C ALA A 434 7.49 1.01 -33.77
N LYS A 435 7.60 0.85 -35.10
CA LYS A 435 6.86 1.65 -36.08
C LYS A 435 5.36 1.41 -36.03
N ASP A 436 4.92 0.17 -35.86
CA ASP A 436 3.49 -0.16 -35.72
C ASP A 436 2.90 0.42 -34.42
N LEU A 437 3.63 0.33 -33.32
CA LEU A 437 3.28 1.02 -32.06
C LEU A 437 3.15 2.53 -32.28
N ALA A 438 4.14 3.16 -32.92
CA ALA A 438 4.15 4.58 -33.21
C ALA A 438 2.91 5.03 -33.98
N THR A 439 2.65 4.37 -35.11
CA THR A 439 1.58 4.71 -36.05
C THR A 439 0.21 4.57 -35.40
N THR A 440 0.08 3.58 -34.52
CA THR A 440 -1.20 3.24 -33.92
C THR A 440 -1.49 4.07 -32.66
N ILE A 441 -0.47 4.40 -31.85
CA ILE A 441 -0.64 5.29 -30.68
C ILE A 441 -1.13 6.68 -31.09
N VAL A 442 -0.70 7.19 -32.24
CA VAL A 442 -1.19 8.48 -32.80
C VAL A 442 -2.70 8.49 -33.03
N GLN A 443 -3.33 7.32 -33.19
CA GLN A 443 -4.77 7.21 -33.36
C GLN A 443 -5.55 7.42 -32.04
N CYS A 444 -4.86 7.32 -30.89
CA CYS A 444 -5.44 7.56 -29.57
C CYS A 444 -5.51 9.07 -29.28
N LYS A 445 -6.46 9.76 -29.92
CA LYS A 445 -6.57 11.23 -29.93
C LYS A 445 -6.73 11.89 -28.56
N ASN A 446 -7.19 11.16 -27.55
CA ASN A 446 -7.50 11.71 -26.23
C ASN A 446 -6.37 11.53 -25.20
N ILE A 447 -5.23 10.94 -25.59
CA ILE A 447 -4.09 10.76 -24.68
C ILE A 447 -3.52 12.12 -24.26
N THR A 448 -3.46 12.32 -22.95
CA THR A 448 -2.80 13.47 -22.30
C THR A 448 -1.55 13.05 -21.54
N SER A 449 -1.48 11.79 -21.09
CA SER A 449 -0.30 11.21 -20.45
C SER A 449 0.13 9.95 -21.18
N LEU A 450 1.37 9.93 -21.67
CA LEU A 450 1.98 8.79 -22.34
C LEU A 450 3.31 8.42 -21.68
N THR A 451 3.42 7.17 -21.24
CA THR A 451 4.69 6.53 -20.90
C THR A 451 4.91 5.33 -21.82
N LEU A 452 6.01 5.32 -22.55
CA LEU A 452 6.41 4.21 -23.42
C LEU A 452 7.85 3.82 -23.13
N ASP A 453 8.04 2.55 -22.77
CA ASP A 453 9.36 1.98 -22.53
C ASP A 453 9.63 0.81 -23.47
N LEU A 454 10.59 1.00 -24.37
CA LEU A 454 11.05 0.05 -25.38
C LEU A 454 12.54 -0.28 -25.22
N LEU A 455 13.16 0.03 -24.08
CA LEU A 455 14.57 -0.29 -23.87
C LEU A 455 14.88 -1.76 -24.14
N LEU A 456 16.03 -2.06 -24.73
CA LEU A 456 16.47 -3.44 -24.98
C LEU A 456 15.51 -4.24 -25.89
N ASN A 457 15.08 -3.64 -27.02
CA ASN A 457 14.22 -4.26 -28.04
C ASN A 457 14.82 -4.37 -29.45
N ASN A 458 16.13 -4.16 -29.60
CA ASN A 458 16.84 -4.18 -30.89
C ASN A 458 16.25 -3.19 -31.93
N ILE A 459 15.97 -1.95 -31.51
CA ILE A 459 15.49 -0.88 -32.38
C ILE A 459 16.67 0.00 -32.78
N ASP A 460 16.83 0.28 -34.08
CA ASP A 460 17.92 1.13 -34.55
C ASP A 460 17.67 2.63 -34.28
N ALA A 461 18.74 3.43 -34.37
CA ALA A 461 18.67 4.85 -34.08
C ALA A 461 17.71 5.63 -35.03
N GLN A 462 17.56 5.17 -36.27
CA GLN A 462 16.71 5.83 -37.25
C GLN A 462 15.22 5.57 -36.93
N ASN A 463 14.87 4.36 -36.52
CA ASN A 463 13.51 4.00 -36.14
C ASN A 463 13.12 4.57 -34.77
N ILE A 464 14.06 4.74 -33.84
CA ILE A 464 13.84 5.55 -32.63
C ILE A 464 13.49 7.00 -33.01
N LYS A 465 14.19 7.60 -33.98
CA LYS A 465 13.88 8.95 -34.46
C LYS A 465 12.50 9.02 -35.12
N ASN A 466 12.15 8.02 -35.92
CA ASN A 466 10.83 7.91 -36.55
C ASN A 466 9.72 7.80 -35.51
N LEU A 467 9.90 6.95 -34.49
CA LEU A 467 8.97 6.79 -33.36
C LEU A 467 8.74 8.11 -32.61
N ARG A 468 9.82 8.82 -32.26
CA ARG A 468 9.72 10.14 -31.59
C ARG A 468 8.96 11.14 -32.46
N THR A 469 9.21 11.15 -33.76
CA THR A 469 8.55 12.06 -34.71
C THR A 469 7.05 11.75 -34.81
N ALA A 470 6.69 10.48 -34.86
CA ALA A 470 5.28 10.06 -34.88
C ALA A 470 4.56 10.44 -33.58
N ILE A 471 5.15 10.16 -32.40
CA ILE A 471 4.55 10.51 -31.11
C ILE A 471 4.38 12.03 -30.95
N ALA A 472 5.27 12.84 -31.53
CA ALA A 472 5.15 14.30 -31.52
C ALA A 472 3.90 14.82 -32.27
N LEU A 473 3.23 13.99 -33.08
CA LEU A 473 1.95 14.33 -33.72
C LEU A 473 0.76 14.22 -32.76
N CYS A 474 0.94 13.68 -31.56
CA CYS A 474 -0.12 13.62 -30.54
C CYS A 474 -0.26 14.98 -29.83
N GLU A 475 -1.11 15.86 -30.37
CA GLU A 475 -1.25 17.26 -29.94
C GLU A 475 -1.73 17.45 -28.49
N ASN A 476 -2.39 16.45 -27.90
CA ASN A 476 -2.99 16.56 -26.57
C ASN A 476 -2.08 16.12 -25.42
N ILE A 477 -0.87 15.62 -25.70
CA ILE A 477 0.04 15.11 -24.66
C ILE A 477 0.61 16.27 -23.83
N THR A 478 0.31 16.26 -22.53
CA THR A 478 0.87 17.18 -21.53
C THR A 478 1.93 16.53 -20.63
N SER A 479 1.97 15.20 -20.59
CA SER A 479 2.96 14.41 -19.85
C SER A 479 3.51 13.30 -20.75
N LEU A 480 4.81 13.35 -21.05
CA LEU A 480 5.48 12.40 -21.93
C LEU A 480 6.73 11.82 -21.26
N LYS A 481 6.81 10.49 -21.15
CA LYS A 481 7.99 9.75 -20.72
C LYS A 481 8.34 8.69 -21.76
N LEU A 482 9.51 8.80 -22.37
CA LEU A 482 10.00 7.87 -23.38
C LEU A 482 11.33 7.27 -22.93
N HIS A 483 11.36 5.95 -22.82
CA HIS A 483 12.58 5.16 -22.58
C HIS A 483 12.82 4.30 -23.83
N LEU A 484 13.71 4.73 -24.71
CA LEU A 484 13.88 4.18 -26.07
C LEU A 484 15.31 3.74 -26.33
#